data_AF-A0A7V8X6L2-F1
#
_entry.id   AF-A0A7V8X6L2-F1
#
_cell.length_a   1.000
_cell.length_b   1.000
_cell.length_c   1.000
_cell.angle_alpha   90.00
_cell.angle_beta   90.00
_cell.angle_gamma   90.00
#
_symmetry.space_group_name_H-M   'P 1'
#
loop_
_entity.id
_entity.type
_entity.pdbx_description
1 polymer ?
#
loop_
_entity_poly.entity_id
_entity_poly.type
_entity_poly.pdbx_seq_one_letter_code
_entity_poly.pdbx_strand_id
1 'polypeptide(L)'
;DEFYAEVFEGTESDAHALVVGALSESIKGGIGLSDLAALARTLGLESLFRETTTDSLPSKLEATEQGRQFLARLDAYLADYGLRQDLFEYTTPTWQEDPTIALASIRSYLLIGRDARADYAAKAQSAEDASTAAREHLAAYPEAVRGQFEAMLQFGRDGAFMQEEHHFYIDQQGIALLRLFYLKVGQRLAEAGAIERADDIFMLHIDEVRRLTGDSETGSDGDGVRATVATRRDEMRQAHTMAPPPFIGDPPTGPPPNGNPMERAIMRFFGGPPQKSDVAGQLKGNAGSKGVATGIARIARTLDDASHVEPGEILVAVTTTPPWTPLFGVASAVVTETGGALSHCAIVAREYGIPAVVGVHGATTAIKPGQRITVDGTSGIVTLDS
;
A
#
# COMPACT_ATOMS: atom_id res chain seq x y z
N ASP A 1 22.44 -6.84 -3.70
CA ASP A 1 22.61 -7.22 -2.28
C ASP A 1 23.87 -8.03 -2.05
N GLU A 2 23.96 -9.30 -2.48
CA GLU A 2 25.16 -10.15 -2.25
C GLU A 2 26.45 -9.46 -2.73
N PHE A 3 26.48 -9.03 -4.00
CA PHE A 3 27.61 -8.25 -4.54
C PHE A 3 27.90 -6.97 -3.75
N TYR A 4 26.84 -6.27 -3.30
CA TYR A 4 27.01 -5.01 -2.57
C TYR A 4 27.62 -5.25 -1.18
N ALA A 5 27.15 -6.28 -0.48
CA ALA A 5 27.69 -6.68 0.81
C ALA A 5 29.13 -7.16 0.71
N GLU A 6 29.48 -7.93 -0.32
CA GLU A 6 30.85 -8.41 -0.54
C GLU A 6 31.85 -7.29 -0.83
N VAL A 7 31.41 -6.27 -1.57
CA VAL A 7 32.31 -5.23 -2.08
C VAL A 7 32.37 -4.00 -1.18
N PHE A 8 31.27 -3.65 -0.51
CA PHE A 8 31.17 -2.43 0.30
C PHE A 8 31.09 -2.70 1.81
N GLU A 9 31.07 -3.97 2.24
CA GLU A 9 30.78 -4.38 3.63
C GLU A 9 29.46 -3.75 4.16
N GLY A 10 28.55 -3.40 3.24
CA GLY A 10 27.32 -2.69 3.51
C GLY A 10 26.11 -3.60 3.71
N THR A 11 25.00 -3.02 4.16
CA THR A 11 23.74 -3.74 4.36
C THR A 11 22.85 -3.72 3.11
N GLU A 12 21.82 -4.58 3.06
CA GLU A 12 20.78 -4.51 2.01
C GLU A 12 20.11 -3.12 1.93
N SER A 13 19.96 -2.47 3.08
CA SER A 13 19.40 -1.11 3.18
C SER A 13 20.28 -0.07 2.46
N ASP A 14 21.60 -0.26 2.48
CA ASP A 14 22.54 0.64 1.82
C ASP A 14 22.52 0.46 0.30
N ALA A 15 22.34 -0.77 -0.19
CA ALA A 15 22.14 -1.04 -1.61
C ALA A 15 20.83 -0.41 -2.13
N HIS A 16 19.76 -0.42 -1.32
CA HIS A 16 18.49 0.19 -1.69
C HIS A 16 18.59 1.71 -1.91
N ALA A 17 19.47 2.39 -1.18
CA ALA A 17 19.69 3.83 -1.35
C ALA A 17 20.14 4.22 -2.78
N LEU A 18 20.68 3.27 -3.55
CA LEU A 18 21.13 3.49 -4.93
C LEU A 18 20.01 3.42 -5.97
N VAL A 19 18.88 2.79 -5.64
CA VAL A 19 17.80 2.48 -6.59
C VAL A 19 16.52 3.31 -6.37
N VAL A 20 16.52 4.21 -5.38
CA VAL A 20 15.40 5.13 -5.12
C VAL A 20 15.44 6.36 -6.05
N GLY A 21 14.32 7.08 -6.13
CA GLY A 21 14.26 8.39 -6.79
C GLY A 21 13.87 8.37 -8.26
N ALA A 22 13.58 7.20 -8.84
CA ALA A 22 12.96 7.10 -10.15
C ALA A 22 11.51 7.64 -10.11
N LEU A 23 11.13 8.44 -11.10
CA LEU A 23 9.82 9.08 -11.15
C LEU A 23 8.78 8.19 -11.86
N SER A 24 8.23 7.21 -11.15
CA SER A 24 7.13 6.35 -11.62
C SER A 24 5.75 7.04 -11.50
N GLU A 25 4.72 6.46 -12.13
CA GLU A 25 3.34 6.93 -12.03
C GLU A 25 2.79 6.84 -10.60
N SER A 26 3.19 5.83 -9.82
CA SER A 26 2.87 5.76 -8.38
C SER A 26 3.37 7.00 -7.63
N ILE A 27 4.62 7.41 -7.90
CA ILE A 27 5.25 8.57 -7.28
C ILE A 27 4.58 9.87 -7.74
N LYS A 28 4.32 10.02 -9.04
CA LYS A 28 3.58 11.18 -9.59
C LYS A 28 2.19 11.30 -8.97
N GLY A 29 1.50 10.17 -8.78
CA GLY A 29 0.21 10.13 -8.08
C GLY A 29 0.30 10.63 -6.65
N GLY A 30 1.33 10.26 -5.90
CA GLY A 30 1.60 10.78 -4.55
C GLY A 30 1.90 12.28 -4.54
N ILE A 31 2.72 12.76 -5.48
CA ILE A 31 3.00 14.18 -5.65
C ILE A 31 1.72 14.96 -5.97
N GLY A 32 0.84 14.44 -6.83
CA GLY A 32 -0.43 15.08 -7.17
C GLY A 32 -1.35 15.29 -5.96
N LEU A 33 -1.38 14.36 -5.00
CA LEU A 33 -2.13 14.52 -3.75
C LEU A 33 -1.53 15.66 -2.88
N SER A 34 -0.20 15.77 -2.82
CA SER A 34 0.49 16.85 -2.11
C SER A 34 0.25 18.21 -2.79
N ASP A 35 0.27 18.26 -4.12
CA ASP A 35 -0.04 19.46 -4.91
C ASP A 35 -1.50 19.91 -4.69
N LEU A 36 -2.45 18.97 -4.60
CA LEU A 36 -3.85 19.27 -4.24
C LEU A 36 -3.97 19.80 -2.81
N ALA A 37 -3.20 19.28 -1.86
CA ALA A 37 -3.16 19.83 -0.50
C ALA A 37 -2.62 21.27 -0.50
N ALA A 38 -1.57 21.58 -1.27
CA ALA A 38 -1.08 22.95 -1.43
C ALA A 38 -2.13 23.88 -2.07
N LEU A 39 -2.90 23.37 -3.05
CA LEU A 39 -4.02 24.10 -3.64
C LEU A 39 -5.11 24.40 -2.60
N ALA A 40 -5.49 23.42 -1.78
CA ALA A 40 -6.48 23.61 -0.71
C ALA A 40 -6.07 24.73 0.27
N ARG A 41 -4.78 24.85 0.61
CA ARG A 41 -4.24 25.98 1.40
C ARG A 41 -4.41 27.31 0.68
N THR A 42 -4.00 27.35 -0.58
CA THR A 42 -4.05 28.57 -1.42
C THR A 42 -5.49 29.09 -1.57
N LEU A 43 -6.45 28.18 -1.63
CA LEU A 43 -7.88 28.48 -1.73
C LEU A 43 -8.55 28.76 -0.39
N GLY A 44 -7.82 28.68 0.74
CA GLY A 44 -8.37 28.92 2.07
C GLY A 44 -9.32 27.83 2.58
N LEU A 45 -9.18 26.59 2.10
CA LEU A 45 -10.06 25.47 2.44
C LEU A 45 -9.58 24.66 3.66
N GLU A 46 -8.53 25.10 4.35
CA GLU A 46 -7.89 24.36 5.46
C GLU A 46 -8.85 24.00 6.59
N SER A 47 -9.60 24.98 7.10
CA SER A 47 -10.59 24.74 8.16
C SER A 47 -11.64 23.73 7.72
N LEU A 48 -12.07 23.80 6.46
CA LEU A 48 -13.08 22.90 5.93
C LEU A 48 -12.59 21.44 5.93
N PHE A 49 -11.35 21.21 5.47
CA PHE A 49 -10.70 19.90 5.50
C PHE A 49 -10.45 19.39 6.92
N ARG A 50 -10.16 20.29 7.89
CA ARG A 50 -9.93 19.92 9.29
C ARG A 50 -11.20 19.55 10.04
N GLU A 51 -12.29 20.27 9.80
CA GLU A 51 -13.51 20.19 10.61
C GLU A 51 -14.57 19.25 10.03
N THR A 52 -14.38 18.77 8.81
CA THR A 52 -15.37 17.97 8.07
C THR A 52 -14.89 16.54 7.91
N THR A 53 -15.78 15.59 8.18
CA THR A 53 -15.53 14.18 7.87
C THR A 53 -15.40 13.99 6.37
N THR A 54 -14.56 13.03 5.97
CA THR A 54 -14.20 12.86 4.57
C THR A 54 -15.41 12.56 3.69
N ASP A 55 -16.38 11.79 4.18
CA ASP A 55 -17.63 11.45 3.49
C ASP A 55 -18.52 12.67 3.19
N SER A 56 -18.51 13.68 4.08
CA SER A 56 -19.34 14.88 3.91
C SER A 56 -18.61 16.01 3.20
N LEU A 57 -17.30 15.88 3.03
CA LEU A 57 -16.44 16.91 2.46
C LEU A 57 -16.77 17.28 1.00
N PRO A 58 -17.08 16.34 0.09
CA PRO A 58 -17.48 16.68 -1.29
C PRO A 58 -18.65 17.67 -1.33
N SER A 59 -19.72 17.37 -0.59
CA SER A 59 -20.92 18.21 -0.56
C SER A 59 -20.66 19.63 -0.04
N LYS A 60 -19.76 19.78 0.95
CA LYS A 60 -19.40 21.10 1.49
C LYS A 60 -18.46 21.87 0.55
N LEU A 61 -17.58 21.18 -0.18
CA LEU A 61 -16.74 21.80 -1.20
C LEU A 61 -17.59 22.36 -2.33
N GLU A 62 -18.57 21.60 -2.83
CA GLU A 62 -19.49 22.04 -3.90
C GLU A 62 -20.26 23.32 -3.57
N ALA A 63 -20.56 23.54 -2.28
CA ALA A 63 -21.30 24.70 -1.81
C ALA A 63 -20.53 26.03 -1.94
N THR A 64 -19.22 26.00 -2.18
CA THR A 64 -18.36 27.20 -2.26
C THR A 64 -17.70 27.33 -3.63
N GLU A 65 -17.37 28.56 -4.03
CA GLU A 65 -16.67 28.79 -5.30
C GLU A 65 -15.25 28.19 -5.27
N GLN A 66 -14.53 28.41 -4.18
CA GLN A 66 -13.20 27.85 -3.94
C GLN A 66 -13.23 26.33 -3.92
N GLY A 67 -14.23 25.72 -3.26
CA GLY A 67 -14.37 24.28 -3.24
C GLY A 67 -14.69 23.68 -4.61
N ARG A 68 -15.52 24.33 -5.44
CA ARG A 68 -15.72 23.91 -6.84
C ARG A 68 -14.45 23.98 -7.68
N GLN A 69 -13.63 25.01 -7.50
CA GLN A 69 -12.32 25.10 -8.17
C GLN A 69 -11.37 23.97 -7.73
N PHE A 70 -11.38 23.64 -6.45
CA PHE A 70 -10.64 22.49 -5.93
C PHE A 70 -11.14 21.17 -6.52
N LEU A 71 -12.46 20.94 -6.53
CA LEU A 71 -13.07 19.71 -7.06
C LEU A 71 -12.74 19.51 -8.54
N ALA A 72 -12.77 20.57 -9.36
CA ALA A 72 -12.36 20.47 -10.75
C ALA A 72 -10.90 19.99 -10.93
N ARG A 73 -10.01 20.37 -10.00
CA ARG A 73 -8.61 19.91 -10.00
C ARG A 73 -8.48 18.49 -9.45
N LEU A 74 -9.31 18.11 -8.48
CA LEU A 74 -9.40 16.74 -7.99
C LEU A 74 -9.90 15.81 -9.10
N ASP A 75 -10.93 16.18 -9.84
CA ASP A 75 -11.48 15.38 -10.95
C ASP A 75 -10.44 15.13 -12.04
N ALA A 76 -9.66 16.17 -12.40
CA ALA A 76 -8.56 16.02 -13.34
C ALA A 76 -7.47 15.06 -12.81
N TYR A 77 -7.15 15.12 -11.52
CA TYR A 77 -6.23 14.17 -10.90
C TYR A 77 -6.79 12.74 -10.90
N LEU A 78 -8.07 12.57 -10.56
CA LEU A 78 -8.72 11.27 -10.52
C LEU A 78 -8.90 10.66 -11.91
N ALA A 79 -8.99 11.48 -12.97
CA ALA A 79 -8.98 10.97 -14.35
C ALA A 79 -7.70 10.17 -14.65
N ASP A 80 -6.55 10.63 -14.16
CA ASP A 80 -5.24 10.01 -14.40
C ASP A 80 -4.91 8.93 -13.35
N TYR A 81 -5.24 9.17 -12.08
CA TYR A 81 -4.77 8.35 -10.94
C TYR A 81 -5.89 7.68 -10.14
N GLY A 82 -7.15 7.84 -10.54
CA GLY A 82 -8.30 7.37 -9.76
C GLY A 82 -8.77 5.95 -10.09
N LEU A 83 -8.22 5.30 -11.13
CA LEU A 83 -8.45 3.88 -11.43
C LEU A 83 -7.63 3.00 -10.47
N ARG A 84 -7.93 3.11 -9.18
CA ARG A 84 -7.31 2.36 -8.07
C ARG A 84 -8.28 2.24 -6.91
N GLN A 85 -8.05 1.24 -6.06
CA GLN A 85 -8.91 0.86 -4.94
C GLN A 85 -8.06 0.74 -3.66
N ASP A 86 -8.70 0.55 -2.50
CA ASP A 86 -7.99 0.40 -1.21
C ASP A 86 -7.11 -0.86 -1.19
N LEU A 87 -7.66 -1.99 -1.65
CA LEU A 87 -6.98 -3.28 -1.75
C LEU A 87 -6.97 -3.78 -3.20
N PHE A 88 -6.17 -4.82 -3.47
CA PHE A 88 -6.14 -5.53 -4.76
C PHE A 88 -7.38 -6.42 -4.94
N GLU A 89 -8.58 -5.83 -4.78
CA GLU A 89 -9.86 -6.50 -4.94
C GLU A 89 -10.81 -5.69 -5.80
N TYR A 90 -11.72 -6.33 -6.50
CA TYR A 90 -12.68 -5.68 -7.40
C TYR A 90 -14.03 -5.35 -6.73
N THR A 91 -14.21 -5.68 -5.45
CA THR A 91 -15.50 -5.51 -4.74
C THR A 91 -15.69 -4.11 -4.17
N THR A 92 -14.62 -3.38 -3.90
CA THR A 92 -14.63 -2.01 -3.34
C THR A 92 -14.65 -0.94 -4.44
N PRO A 93 -15.25 0.24 -4.21
CA PRO A 93 -15.23 1.33 -5.20
C PRO A 93 -13.80 1.79 -5.55
N THR A 94 -13.61 2.17 -6.80
CA THR A 94 -12.42 2.93 -7.23
C THR A 94 -12.45 4.36 -6.68
N TRP A 95 -11.32 5.06 -6.66
CA TRP A 95 -11.28 6.47 -6.26
C TRP A 95 -12.06 7.40 -7.20
N GLN A 96 -12.31 6.98 -8.45
CA GLN A 96 -13.21 7.68 -9.36
C GLN A 96 -14.69 7.50 -8.99
N GLU A 97 -15.07 6.32 -8.49
CA GLU A 97 -16.42 6.06 -7.98
C GLU A 97 -16.65 6.74 -6.63
N ASP A 98 -15.64 6.74 -5.76
CA ASP A 98 -15.68 7.33 -4.43
C ASP A 98 -14.33 8.00 -4.08
N PRO A 99 -14.25 9.34 -4.10
CA PRO A 99 -13.00 10.07 -3.86
C PRO A 99 -12.62 10.18 -2.38
N THR A 100 -13.38 9.58 -1.47
CA THR A 100 -13.18 9.71 -0.01
C THR A 100 -11.74 9.39 0.40
N ILE A 101 -11.16 8.32 -0.14
CA ILE A 101 -9.77 7.94 0.18
C ILE A 101 -8.76 9.01 -0.29
N ALA A 102 -8.93 9.53 -1.50
CA ALA A 102 -8.06 10.57 -2.05
C ALA A 102 -8.16 11.86 -1.21
N LEU A 103 -9.37 12.22 -0.78
CA LEU A 103 -9.62 13.36 0.09
C LEU A 103 -9.00 13.19 1.47
N ALA A 104 -9.05 12.00 2.06
CA ALA A 104 -8.37 11.70 3.33
C ALA A 104 -6.86 11.87 3.19
N SER A 105 -6.29 11.39 2.09
CA SER A 105 -4.86 11.54 1.78
C SER A 105 -4.44 13.00 1.62
N ILE A 106 -5.24 13.80 0.91
CA ILE A 106 -5.02 15.25 0.74
C ILE A 106 -5.11 15.95 2.09
N ARG A 107 -6.09 15.61 2.94
CA ARG A 107 -6.20 16.11 4.31
C ARG A 107 -4.91 15.82 5.09
N SER A 108 -4.37 14.60 5.02
CA SER A 108 -3.13 14.26 5.72
C SER A 108 -1.95 15.13 5.26
N TYR A 109 -1.73 15.27 3.94
CA TYR A 109 -0.68 16.18 3.43
C TYR A 109 -0.88 17.63 3.88
N LEU A 110 -2.12 18.08 3.92
CA LEU A 110 -2.50 19.42 4.36
C LEU A 110 -2.14 19.68 5.83
N LEU A 111 -2.38 18.69 6.69
CA LEU A 111 -2.13 18.78 8.13
C LEU A 111 -0.64 18.78 8.46
N ILE A 112 0.14 17.94 7.77
CA ILE A 112 1.60 17.80 7.98
C ILE A 112 2.35 18.99 7.35
N GLY A 113 1.81 19.56 6.27
CA GLY A 113 2.46 20.64 5.52
C GLY A 113 3.62 20.17 4.65
N ARG A 114 3.72 18.86 4.38
CA ARG A 114 4.81 18.23 3.62
C ARG A 114 4.73 18.52 2.12
N ASP A 115 5.88 18.76 1.50
CA ASP A 115 6.04 18.91 0.05
C ASP A 115 6.64 17.62 -0.52
N ALA A 116 5.77 16.74 -1.02
CA ALA A 116 6.20 15.46 -1.56
C ALA A 116 7.14 15.63 -2.77
N ARG A 117 6.96 16.67 -3.58
CA ARG A 117 7.79 16.91 -4.77
C ARG A 117 9.22 17.24 -4.37
N ALA A 118 9.39 18.15 -3.40
CA ALA A 118 10.70 18.48 -2.87
C ALA A 118 11.39 17.27 -2.23
N ASP A 119 10.64 16.47 -1.47
CA ASP A 119 11.18 15.27 -0.83
C ASP A 119 11.66 14.22 -1.84
N TYR A 120 10.90 14.00 -2.92
CA TYR A 120 11.33 13.08 -3.98
C TYR A 120 12.54 13.59 -4.74
N ALA A 121 12.61 14.90 -5.02
CA ALA A 121 13.79 15.50 -5.64
C ALA A 121 15.04 15.31 -4.78
N ALA A 122 14.93 15.49 -3.45
CA ALA A 122 16.02 15.28 -2.52
C ALA A 122 16.50 13.80 -2.50
N LYS A 123 15.57 12.84 -2.57
CA LYS A 123 15.93 11.41 -2.66
C LYS A 123 16.63 11.04 -3.96
N ALA A 124 16.14 11.55 -5.08
CA ALA A 124 16.77 11.33 -6.37
C ALA A 124 18.22 11.84 -6.36
N GLN A 125 18.44 13.02 -5.79
CA GLN A 125 19.79 13.54 -5.59
C GLN A 125 20.62 12.65 -4.66
N SER A 126 20.06 12.21 -3.53
CA SER A 126 20.75 11.31 -2.60
C SER A 126 21.17 9.98 -3.25
N ALA A 127 20.37 9.45 -4.18
CA ALA A 127 20.72 8.23 -4.92
C ALA A 127 21.88 8.44 -5.90
N GLU A 128 21.96 9.61 -6.53
CA GLU A 128 23.08 9.99 -7.39
C GLU A 128 24.37 10.23 -6.57
N ASP A 129 24.25 10.86 -5.41
CA ASP A 129 25.38 11.07 -4.49
C ASP A 129 25.91 9.72 -3.98
N ALA A 130 25.03 8.80 -3.59
CA ALA A 130 25.39 7.45 -3.18
C ALA A 130 26.05 6.66 -4.31
N SER A 131 25.56 6.79 -5.55
CA SER A 131 26.15 6.16 -6.73
C SER A 131 27.54 6.71 -7.03
N THR A 132 27.74 8.01 -6.84
CA THR A 132 29.05 8.66 -7.00
C THR A 132 30.03 8.16 -5.95
N ALA A 133 29.64 8.15 -4.67
CA ALA A 133 30.47 7.63 -3.59
C ALA A 133 30.84 6.15 -3.79
N ALA A 134 29.90 5.33 -4.28
CA ALA A 134 30.16 3.94 -4.62
C ALA A 134 31.21 3.82 -5.75
N ARG A 135 31.11 4.63 -6.81
CA ARG A 135 32.09 4.65 -7.90
C ARG A 135 33.47 5.11 -7.44
N GLU A 136 33.54 6.10 -6.55
CA GLU A 136 34.79 6.57 -5.96
C GLU A 136 35.47 5.47 -5.13
N HIS A 137 34.71 4.74 -4.31
CA HIS A 137 35.22 3.58 -3.57
C HIS A 137 35.76 2.49 -4.51
N LEU A 138 35.06 2.25 -5.61
CA LEU A 138 35.44 1.25 -6.61
C LEU A 138 36.57 1.69 -7.55
N ALA A 139 37.05 2.93 -7.49
CA ALA A 139 37.98 3.47 -8.48
C ALA A 139 39.29 2.66 -8.60
N ALA A 140 39.75 2.06 -7.50
CA ALA A 140 40.95 1.22 -7.46
C ALA A 140 40.69 -0.26 -7.81
N TYR A 141 39.44 -0.68 -7.99
CA TYR A 141 39.06 -2.06 -8.24
C TYR A 141 39.23 -2.43 -9.73
N PRO A 142 39.40 -3.74 -10.04
CA PRO A 142 39.48 -4.23 -11.42
C PRO A 142 38.29 -3.77 -12.28
N GLU A 143 38.54 -3.54 -13.57
CA GLU A 143 37.51 -3.11 -14.53
C GLU A 143 36.30 -4.05 -14.55
N ALA A 144 36.51 -5.35 -14.39
CA ALA A 144 35.44 -6.34 -14.31
C ALA A 144 34.47 -6.08 -13.13
N VAL A 145 35.00 -5.70 -11.95
CA VAL A 145 34.18 -5.42 -10.76
C VAL A 145 33.41 -4.11 -10.94
N ARG A 146 34.06 -3.08 -11.49
CA ARG A 146 33.40 -1.81 -11.82
C ARG A 146 32.28 -2.00 -12.85
N GLY A 147 32.53 -2.79 -13.90
CA GLY A 147 31.53 -3.13 -14.91
C GLY A 147 30.35 -3.93 -14.34
N GLN A 148 30.61 -4.86 -13.44
CA GLN A 148 29.56 -5.60 -12.74
C GLN A 148 28.70 -4.68 -11.86
N PHE A 149 29.31 -3.75 -11.13
CA PHE A 149 28.58 -2.75 -10.34
C PHE A 149 27.62 -1.92 -11.19
N GLU A 150 28.10 -1.34 -12.30
CA GLU A 150 27.25 -0.52 -13.19
C GLU A 150 26.09 -1.34 -13.77
N ALA A 151 26.35 -2.58 -14.21
CA ALA A 151 25.31 -3.47 -14.70
C ALA A 151 24.25 -3.74 -13.62
N MET A 152 24.67 -4.08 -12.40
CA MET A 152 23.75 -4.35 -11.29
C MET A 152 22.98 -3.12 -10.83
N LEU A 153 23.62 -1.94 -10.81
CA LEU A 153 22.94 -0.68 -10.51
C LEU A 153 21.85 -0.38 -11.53
N GLN A 154 22.16 -0.54 -12.82
CA GLN A 154 21.20 -0.35 -13.91
C GLN A 154 20.02 -1.33 -13.76
N PHE A 155 20.29 -2.64 -13.60
CA PHE A 155 19.24 -3.63 -13.39
C PHE A 155 18.38 -3.35 -12.15
N GLY A 156 18.99 -2.89 -11.05
CA GLY A 156 18.28 -2.54 -9.83
C GLY A 156 17.33 -1.35 -10.04
N ARG A 157 17.80 -0.29 -10.71
CA ARG A 157 16.99 0.90 -11.03
C ARG A 157 15.86 0.59 -12.00
N ASP A 158 16.15 -0.15 -13.07
CA ASP A 158 15.14 -0.57 -14.05
C ASP A 158 14.10 -1.49 -13.38
N GLY A 159 14.54 -2.44 -12.55
CA GLY A 159 13.66 -3.33 -11.82
C GLY A 159 12.75 -2.60 -10.84
N ALA A 160 13.29 -1.69 -10.04
CA ALA A 160 12.50 -0.89 -9.10
C ALA A 160 11.46 -0.01 -9.83
N PHE A 161 11.86 0.63 -10.93
CA PHE A 161 10.94 1.41 -11.76
C PHE A 161 9.83 0.54 -12.37
N MET A 162 10.19 -0.58 -13.01
CA MET A 162 9.23 -1.49 -13.66
C MET A 162 8.26 -2.12 -12.66
N GLN A 163 8.72 -2.41 -11.44
CA GLN A 163 7.85 -2.91 -10.37
C GLN A 163 6.77 -1.90 -9.99
N GLU A 164 7.13 -0.62 -9.83
CA GLU A 164 6.15 0.43 -9.53
C GLU A 164 5.18 0.68 -10.69
N GLU A 165 5.67 0.67 -11.93
CA GLU A 165 4.82 0.80 -13.12
C GLU A 165 3.87 -0.40 -13.27
N HIS A 166 4.33 -1.62 -12.95
CA HIS A 166 3.49 -2.81 -12.89
C HIS A 166 2.36 -2.64 -11.88
N HIS A 167 2.68 -2.25 -10.65
CA HIS A 167 1.68 -2.00 -9.61
C HIS A 167 0.63 -0.98 -10.08
N PHE A 168 1.06 0.10 -10.75
CA PHE A 168 0.15 1.13 -11.24
C PHE A 168 -0.75 0.62 -12.38
N TYR A 169 -0.16 0.14 -13.48
CA TYR A 169 -0.92 -0.17 -14.69
C TYR A 169 -1.62 -1.53 -14.66
N ILE A 170 -1.01 -2.53 -14.03
CA ILE A 170 -1.53 -3.91 -14.05
C ILE A 170 -2.39 -4.15 -12.81
N ASP A 171 -1.83 -3.96 -11.62
CA ASP A 171 -2.54 -4.34 -10.40
C ASP A 171 -3.65 -3.36 -10.05
N GLN A 172 -3.39 -2.04 -10.10
CA GLN A 172 -4.42 -1.05 -9.80
C GLN A 172 -5.39 -0.85 -10.97
N GLN A 173 -4.89 -0.35 -12.12
CA GLN A 173 -5.78 -0.03 -13.24
C GLN A 173 -6.43 -1.27 -13.84
N GLY A 174 -5.72 -2.39 -13.93
CA GLY A 174 -6.28 -3.64 -14.46
C GLY A 174 -7.46 -4.14 -13.62
N ILE A 175 -7.32 -4.18 -12.29
CA ILE A 175 -8.42 -4.59 -11.40
C ILE A 175 -9.57 -3.58 -11.44
N ALA A 176 -9.28 -2.28 -11.44
CA ALA A 176 -10.30 -1.23 -11.54
C ALA A 176 -11.12 -1.34 -12.84
N LEU A 177 -10.47 -1.58 -13.98
CA LEU A 177 -11.15 -1.74 -15.26
C LEU A 177 -12.01 -3.02 -15.30
N LEU A 178 -11.53 -4.13 -14.72
CA LEU A 178 -12.34 -5.34 -14.55
C LEU A 178 -13.59 -5.07 -13.72
N ARG A 179 -13.46 -4.35 -12.60
CA ARG A 179 -14.59 -3.92 -11.78
C ARG A 179 -15.62 -3.13 -12.60
N LEU A 180 -15.18 -2.08 -13.31
CA LEU A 180 -16.07 -1.23 -14.10
C LEU A 180 -16.80 -2.04 -15.18
N PHE A 181 -16.11 -2.98 -15.84
CA PHE A 181 -16.71 -3.90 -16.79
C PHE A 181 -17.80 -4.77 -16.14
N TYR A 182 -17.48 -5.46 -15.05
CA TYR A 182 -18.44 -6.34 -14.39
C TYR A 182 -19.61 -5.57 -13.77
N LEU A 183 -19.41 -4.36 -13.26
CA LEU A 183 -20.53 -3.51 -12.82
C LEU A 183 -21.50 -3.20 -13.96
N LYS A 184 -21.01 -3.00 -15.19
CA LYS A 184 -21.90 -2.83 -16.36
C LYS A 184 -22.65 -4.10 -16.74
N VAL A 185 -22.05 -5.27 -16.57
CA VAL A 185 -22.76 -6.55 -16.70
C VAL A 185 -23.81 -6.69 -15.60
N GLY A 186 -23.45 -6.39 -14.36
CA GLY A 186 -24.34 -6.43 -13.20
C GLY A 186 -25.53 -5.48 -13.33
N GLN A 187 -25.32 -4.27 -13.86
CA GLN A 187 -26.41 -3.33 -14.19
C GLN A 187 -27.45 -3.97 -15.12
N ARG A 188 -27.01 -4.63 -16.19
CA ARG A 188 -27.91 -5.32 -17.13
C ARG A 188 -28.63 -6.50 -16.50
N LEU A 189 -27.94 -7.27 -15.65
CA LEU A 189 -28.54 -8.39 -14.92
C LEU A 189 -29.58 -7.91 -13.90
N ALA A 190 -29.35 -6.76 -13.25
CA ALA A 190 -30.31 -6.15 -12.34
C ALA A 190 -31.53 -5.60 -13.08
N GLU A 191 -31.32 -4.92 -14.22
CA GLU A 191 -32.40 -4.47 -15.11
C GLU A 191 -33.27 -5.63 -15.62
N ALA A 192 -32.67 -6.80 -15.87
CA ALA A 192 -33.36 -8.03 -16.24
C ALA A 192 -34.01 -8.76 -15.05
N GLY A 193 -33.82 -8.26 -13.81
CA GLY A 193 -34.35 -8.88 -12.60
C GLY A 193 -33.69 -10.21 -12.22
N ALA A 194 -32.49 -10.51 -12.72
CA ALA A 194 -31.72 -11.71 -12.35
C ALA A 194 -30.99 -11.54 -11.00
N ILE A 195 -30.54 -10.32 -10.71
CA ILE A 195 -29.97 -9.89 -9.41
C ILE A 195 -30.67 -8.61 -8.95
N GLU A 196 -30.47 -8.19 -7.70
CA GLU A 196 -31.15 -7.01 -7.15
C GLU A 196 -30.37 -5.72 -7.42
N ARG A 197 -29.04 -5.77 -7.26
CA ARG A 197 -28.14 -4.64 -7.42
C ARG A 197 -27.01 -4.97 -8.38
N ALA A 198 -26.44 -3.96 -9.02
CA ALA A 198 -25.34 -4.14 -9.95
C ALA A 198 -24.10 -4.80 -9.31
N ASP A 199 -23.80 -4.47 -8.06
CA ASP A 199 -22.66 -5.01 -7.31
C ASP A 199 -22.86 -6.44 -6.81
N ASP A 200 -24.08 -6.99 -6.90
CA ASP A 200 -24.34 -8.41 -6.59
C ASP A 200 -23.60 -9.36 -7.54
N ILE A 201 -23.18 -8.87 -8.71
CA ILE A 201 -22.37 -9.66 -9.65
C ILE A 201 -21.07 -10.18 -9.02
N PHE A 202 -20.51 -9.47 -8.03
CA PHE A 202 -19.28 -9.88 -7.35
C PHE A 202 -19.47 -11.07 -6.42
N MET A 203 -20.72 -11.44 -6.13
CA MET A 203 -21.07 -12.66 -5.41
C MET A 203 -21.28 -13.85 -6.34
N LEU A 204 -21.09 -13.70 -7.65
CA LEU A 204 -21.25 -14.76 -8.64
C LEU A 204 -19.88 -15.20 -9.18
N HIS A 205 -19.72 -16.51 -9.37
CA HIS A 205 -18.58 -17.06 -10.09
C HIS A 205 -18.70 -16.79 -11.59
N ILE A 206 -17.58 -16.78 -12.30
CA ILE A 206 -17.55 -16.45 -13.74
C ILE A 206 -18.45 -17.37 -14.58
N ASP A 207 -18.58 -18.65 -14.22
CA ASP A 207 -19.44 -19.59 -14.94
C ASP A 207 -20.93 -19.37 -14.65
N GLU A 208 -21.28 -18.83 -13.48
CA GLU A 208 -22.64 -18.38 -13.19
C GLU A 208 -22.97 -17.14 -14.01
N VAL A 209 -22.06 -16.15 -14.06
CA VAL A 209 -22.22 -14.96 -14.91
C VAL A 209 -22.39 -15.37 -16.38
N ARG A 210 -21.55 -16.26 -16.90
CA ARG A 210 -21.65 -16.76 -18.29
C ARG A 210 -22.99 -17.42 -18.58
N ARG A 211 -23.53 -18.21 -17.64
CA ARG A 211 -24.86 -18.83 -17.79
C ARG A 211 -25.97 -17.79 -17.82
N LEU A 212 -25.88 -16.73 -17.01
CA LEU A 212 -26.87 -15.66 -16.98
C LEU A 212 -26.81 -14.74 -18.21
N THR A 213 -25.64 -14.63 -18.85
CA THR A 213 -25.46 -13.80 -20.05
C THR A 213 -25.57 -14.57 -21.37
N GLY A 214 -25.61 -15.91 -21.34
CA GLY A 214 -25.71 -16.74 -22.54
C GLY A 214 -27.15 -16.86 -23.08
N ASP A 215 -27.28 -17.29 -24.34
CA ASP A 215 -28.56 -17.49 -25.06
C ASP A 215 -29.39 -18.70 -24.55
N SER A 216 -29.41 -18.90 -23.23
CA SER A 216 -30.18 -19.98 -22.62
C SER A 216 -31.67 -19.64 -22.62
N GLU A 217 -32.42 -20.24 -23.55
CA GLU A 217 -33.89 -20.29 -23.55
C GLU A 217 -34.50 -20.89 -22.26
N THR A 218 -33.67 -21.51 -21.40
CA THR A 218 -34.07 -21.83 -20.03
C THR A 218 -34.02 -20.56 -19.20
N GLY A 219 -35.20 -19.98 -18.93
CA GLY A 219 -35.35 -18.80 -18.09
C GLY A 219 -34.50 -18.91 -16.83
N SER A 220 -33.64 -17.92 -16.60
CA SER A 220 -32.83 -17.85 -15.40
C SER A 220 -33.77 -17.88 -14.19
N ASP A 221 -33.61 -18.87 -13.32
CA ASP A 221 -34.27 -18.89 -12.01
C ASP A 221 -33.72 -17.73 -11.17
N GLY A 222 -34.24 -16.53 -11.39
CA GLY A 222 -33.79 -15.29 -10.76
C GLY A 222 -33.95 -15.34 -9.23
N ASP A 223 -34.92 -16.11 -8.74
CA ASP A 223 -35.08 -16.35 -7.30
C ASP A 223 -33.93 -17.19 -6.75
N GLY A 224 -33.53 -18.26 -7.45
CA GLY A 224 -32.35 -19.07 -7.10
C GLY A 224 -31.04 -18.28 -7.15
N VAL A 225 -30.88 -17.39 -8.14
CA VAL A 225 -29.70 -16.52 -8.25
C VAL A 225 -29.64 -15.53 -7.09
N ARG A 226 -30.74 -14.83 -6.79
CA ARG A 226 -30.81 -13.91 -5.64
C ARG A 226 -30.55 -14.60 -4.31
N ALA A 227 -31.08 -15.81 -4.12
CA ALA A 227 -30.79 -16.59 -2.91
C ALA A 227 -29.29 -16.91 -2.78
N THR A 228 -28.64 -17.28 -3.89
CA THR A 228 -27.19 -17.54 -3.93
C THR A 228 -26.39 -16.29 -3.57
N VAL A 229 -26.74 -15.14 -4.15
CA VAL A 229 -26.12 -13.84 -3.83
C VAL A 229 -26.26 -13.53 -2.34
N ALA A 230 -27.46 -13.66 -1.77
CA ALA A 230 -27.71 -13.39 -0.36
C ALA A 230 -26.85 -14.28 0.55
N THR A 231 -26.79 -15.59 0.27
CA THR A 231 -25.94 -16.53 1.01
C THR A 231 -24.47 -16.11 0.97
N ARG A 232 -23.93 -15.79 -0.22
CA ARG A 232 -22.51 -15.41 -0.34
C ARG A 232 -22.18 -14.06 0.27
N ARG A 233 -23.12 -13.10 0.28
CA ARG A 233 -22.95 -11.85 1.04
C ARG A 233 -22.84 -12.13 2.54
N ASP A 234 -23.63 -13.06 3.05
CA ASP A 234 -23.56 -13.47 4.46
C ASP A 234 -22.25 -14.20 4.78
N GLU A 235 -21.80 -15.11 3.90
CA GLU A 235 -20.51 -15.79 4.02
C GLU A 235 -19.34 -14.80 4.02
N MET A 236 -19.34 -13.82 3.10
CA MET A 236 -18.33 -12.76 3.06
C MET A 236 -18.32 -11.91 4.33
N ARG A 237 -19.50 -11.53 4.84
CA ARG A 237 -19.62 -10.78 6.10
C ARG A 237 -19.04 -11.58 7.27
N GLN A 238 -19.29 -12.88 7.32
CA GLN A 238 -18.71 -13.76 8.33
C GLN A 238 -17.19 -13.88 8.17
N ALA A 239 -16.70 -14.04 6.94
CA ALA A 239 -15.27 -14.14 6.63
C ALA A 239 -14.50 -12.89 7.07
N HIS A 240 -15.07 -11.69 6.94
CA HIS A 240 -14.45 -10.45 7.42
C HIS A 240 -14.25 -10.40 8.95
N THR A 241 -14.93 -11.26 9.71
CA THR A 241 -14.71 -11.37 11.17
C THR A 241 -13.59 -12.35 11.54
N MET A 242 -13.05 -13.07 10.56
CA MET A 242 -12.02 -14.10 10.76
C MET A 242 -10.64 -13.54 10.43
N ALA A 243 -9.65 -13.87 11.26
CA ALA A 243 -8.25 -13.67 10.93
C ALA A 243 -7.76 -14.88 10.11
N PRO A 244 -7.32 -14.71 8.85
CA PRO A 244 -6.80 -15.82 8.07
C PRO A 244 -5.49 -16.34 8.69
N PRO A 245 -5.26 -17.67 8.72
CA PRO A 245 -3.99 -18.19 9.16
C PRO A 245 -2.87 -17.75 8.19
N PRO A 246 -1.63 -17.55 8.67
CA PRO A 246 -0.53 -17.12 7.82
C PRO A 246 -0.13 -18.18 6.79
N PHE A 247 -0.42 -19.45 7.08
CA PHE A 247 -0.20 -20.58 6.19
C PHE A 247 -1.39 -21.53 6.29
N ILE A 248 -1.74 -22.15 5.16
CA ILE A 248 -2.65 -23.28 5.10
C ILE A 248 -1.78 -24.53 4.96
N GLY A 249 -1.78 -25.38 5.99
CA GLY A 249 -0.91 -26.56 6.10
C GLY A 249 0.31 -26.34 7.01
N ASP A 250 1.21 -27.33 7.06
CA ASP A 250 2.42 -27.25 7.87
C ASP A 250 3.46 -26.34 7.19
N PRO A 251 3.91 -25.25 7.83
CA PRO A 251 4.94 -24.39 7.24
C PRO A 251 6.25 -25.17 7.10
N PRO A 252 7.01 -24.97 6.01
CA PRO A 252 8.30 -25.65 5.83
C PRO A 252 9.23 -25.34 7.02
N THR A 253 9.87 -26.37 7.55
CA THR A 253 10.82 -26.25 8.66
C THR A 253 12.22 -25.96 8.14
N GLY A 254 12.83 -24.89 8.65
CA GLY A 254 14.18 -24.46 8.28
C GLY A 254 14.20 -23.29 7.30
N PRO A 255 15.39 -22.70 7.05
CA PRO A 255 15.56 -21.72 5.99
C PRO A 255 15.14 -22.34 4.65
N PRO A 256 14.55 -21.55 3.73
CA PRO A 256 14.21 -22.06 2.40
C PRO A 256 15.44 -22.76 1.82
N PRO A 257 15.32 -23.99 1.29
CA PRO A 257 16.46 -24.70 0.75
C PRO A 257 17.15 -23.80 -0.28
N ASN A 258 18.40 -23.43 -0.02
CA ASN A 258 19.18 -22.53 -0.86
C ASN A 258 19.09 -22.98 -2.33
N GLY A 259 18.29 -22.31 -3.18
CA GLY A 259 18.29 -22.72 -4.58
C GLY A 259 17.45 -22.02 -5.61
N ASN A 260 16.27 -21.44 -5.30
CA ASN A 260 15.47 -20.79 -6.35
C ASN A 260 15.44 -19.25 -6.17
N PRO A 261 15.92 -18.47 -7.16
CA PRO A 261 15.73 -17.01 -7.18
C PRO A 261 14.28 -16.58 -6.94
N MET A 262 13.30 -17.35 -7.42
CA MET A 262 11.88 -17.09 -7.22
C MET A 262 11.47 -17.20 -5.74
N GLU A 263 11.92 -18.23 -5.02
CA GLU A 263 11.61 -18.37 -3.59
C GLU A 263 12.25 -17.26 -2.76
N ARG A 264 13.49 -16.86 -3.10
CA ARG A 264 14.12 -15.70 -2.46
C ARG A 264 13.36 -14.41 -2.71
N ALA A 265 12.88 -14.21 -3.94
CA ALA A 265 12.05 -13.05 -4.28
C ALA A 265 10.74 -13.06 -3.48
N ILE A 266 10.01 -14.18 -3.47
CA ILE A 266 8.77 -14.34 -2.70
C ILE A 266 8.99 -14.02 -1.22
N MET A 267 10.02 -14.58 -0.60
CA MET A 267 10.32 -14.33 0.82
C MET A 267 10.68 -12.87 1.10
N ARG A 268 11.39 -12.21 0.19
CA ARG A 268 11.72 -10.79 0.32
C ARG A 268 10.50 -9.89 0.15
N PHE A 269 9.52 -10.29 -0.67
CA PHE A 269 8.27 -9.56 -0.88
C PHE A 269 7.26 -9.79 0.24
N PHE A 270 6.95 -11.05 0.54
CA PHE A 270 5.86 -11.43 1.43
C PHE A 270 6.33 -11.67 2.88
N GLY A 271 7.63 -11.79 3.09
CA GLY A 271 8.24 -12.11 4.37
C GLY A 271 8.46 -13.61 4.53
N GLY A 272 9.32 -13.96 5.49
CA GLY A 272 9.50 -15.35 5.93
C GLY A 272 8.41 -15.83 6.89
N PRO A 273 8.45 -17.11 7.31
CA PRO A 273 7.53 -17.62 8.32
C PRO A 273 7.62 -16.81 9.63
N PRO A 274 6.49 -16.66 10.37
CA PRO A 274 6.41 -15.92 11.61
C PRO A 274 7.53 -16.27 12.57
N GLN A 275 8.23 -15.25 13.04
CA GLN A 275 9.26 -15.43 14.05
C GLN A 275 8.66 -15.18 15.43
N LYS A 276 8.75 -16.17 16.32
CA LYS A 276 8.46 -15.93 17.74
C LYS A 276 9.63 -15.19 18.38
N SER A 277 9.31 -14.24 19.26
CA SER A 277 10.28 -13.67 20.19
C SER A 277 10.37 -14.55 21.43
N ASP A 278 11.59 -14.80 21.91
CA ASP A 278 11.85 -15.46 23.19
C ASP A 278 11.81 -14.48 24.38
N VAL A 279 11.66 -13.18 24.11
CA VAL A 279 11.63 -12.11 25.11
C VAL A 279 10.18 -11.68 25.37
N ALA A 280 9.77 -11.73 26.64
CA ALA A 280 8.44 -11.29 27.06
C ALA A 280 8.23 -9.80 26.72
N GLY A 281 7.06 -9.47 26.17
CA GLY A 281 6.74 -8.11 25.75
C GLY A 281 7.41 -7.69 24.42
N GLN A 282 7.98 -8.62 23.66
CA GLN A 282 8.49 -8.34 22.32
C GLN A 282 7.77 -9.14 21.24
N LEU A 283 7.52 -8.50 20.11
CA LEU A 283 7.11 -9.12 18.87
C LEU A 283 8.27 -9.04 17.87
N LYS A 284 8.39 -10.04 17.00
CA LYS A 284 9.47 -10.14 16.03
C LYS A 284 8.90 -10.23 14.62
N GLY A 285 9.54 -9.52 13.70
CA GLY A 285 9.25 -9.56 12.27
C GLY A 285 10.53 -9.41 11.46
N ASN A 286 10.39 -8.86 10.26
CA ASN A 286 11.49 -8.57 9.35
C ASN A 286 11.85 -7.08 9.44
N ALA A 287 13.15 -6.78 9.36
CA ALA A 287 13.63 -5.42 9.22
C ALA A 287 13.11 -4.80 7.91
N GLY A 288 12.23 -3.81 8.02
CA GLY A 288 11.64 -3.11 6.88
C GLY A 288 12.42 -1.85 6.54
N SER A 289 12.50 -0.92 7.48
CA SER A 289 13.22 0.35 7.32
C SER A 289 14.00 0.68 8.58
N LYS A 290 15.26 1.11 8.42
CA LYS A 290 16.20 1.33 9.53
C LYS A 290 15.78 2.48 10.44
N GLY A 291 16.21 2.40 11.70
CA GLY A 291 15.96 3.41 12.73
C GLY A 291 15.12 2.88 13.90
N VAL A 292 14.90 3.74 14.89
CA VAL A 292 14.13 3.41 16.10
C VAL A 292 13.18 4.56 16.42
N ALA A 293 11.92 4.24 16.70
CA ALA A 293 10.93 5.21 17.15
C ALA A 293 10.04 4.62 18.25
N THR A 294 9.60 5.48 19.17
CA THR A 294 8.66 5.13 20.24
C THR A 294 7.45 6.04 20.17
N GLY A 295 6.26 5.47 20.23
CA GLY A 295 5.01 6.20 20.06
C GLY A 295 3.80 5.41 20.51
N ILE A 296 2.63 6.05 20.43
CA ILE A 296 1.34 5.43 20.73
C ILE A 296 0.90 4.60 19.52
N ALA A 297 0.48 3.35 19.75
CA ALA A 297 0.04 2.46 18.70
C ALA A 297 -1.37 2.82 18.21
N ARG A 298 -1.47 3.14 16.91
CA ARG A 298 -2.71 3.30 16.16
C ARG A 298 -2.93 2.05 15.32
N ILE A 299 -3.88 1.21 15.74
CA ILE A 299 -4.21 -0.02 15.01
C ILE A 299 -5.22 0.31 13.92
N ALA A 300 -4.85 0.06 12.67
CA ALA A 300 -5.66 0.31 11.50
C ALA A 300 -5.82 -0.94 10.64
N ARG A 301 -7.05 -1.40 10.45
CA ARG A 301 -7.37 -2.56 9.60
C ARG A 301 -7.87 -2.11 8.23
N THR A 302 -8.46 -0.92 8.19
CA THR A 302 -8.90 -0.25 6.97
C THR A 302 -8.14 1.06 6.80
N LEU A 303 -8.18 1.61 5.59
CA LEU A 303 -7.59 2.92 5.35
C LEU A 303 -8.33 4.05 6.08
N ASP A 304 -9.63 3.86 6.36
CA ASP A 304 -10.42 4.78 7.19
C ASP A 304 -9.87 4.85 8.62
N ASP A 305 -9.63 3.68 9.25
CA ASP A 305 -8.96 3.61 10.57
C ASP A 305 -7.60 4.34 10.54
N ALA A 306 -6.85 4.12 9.46
CA ALA A 306 -5.52 4.66 9.28
C ALA A 306 -5.52 6.19 9.09
N SER A 307 -6.61 6.76 8.56
CA SER A 307 -6.78 8.20 8.34
C SER A 307 -6.82 9.02 9.63
N HIS A 308 -6.95 8.36 10.78
CA HIS A 308 -6.93 8.94 12.13
C HIS A 308 -5.58 8.86 12.83
N VAL A 309 -4.52 8.41 12.13
CA VAL A 309 -3.16 8.45 12.69
C VAL A 309 -2.76 9.90 12.95
N GLU A 310 -2.21 10.16 14.13
CA GLU A 310 -1.74 11.47 14.55
C GLU A 310 -0.21 11.57 14.48
N PRO A 311 0.36 12.78 14.34
CA PRO A 311 1.80 12.98 14.33
C PRO A 311 2.48 12.36 15.58
N GLY A 312 3.48 11.52 15.35
CA GLY A 312 4.22 10.84 16.43
C GLY A 312 3.67 9.47 16.81
N GLU A 313 2.47 9.09 16.35
CA GLU A 313 1.93 7.75 16.54
C GLU A 313 2.61 6.69 15.66
N ILE A 314 2.48 5.43 16.04
CA ILE A 314 2.97 4.28 15.29
C ILE A 314 1.78 3.62 14.60
N LEU A 315 1.83 3.56 13.27
CA LEU A 315 0.80 2.91 12.47
C LEU A 315 0.97 1.39 12.53
N VAL A 316 -0.03 0.67 13.01
CA VAL A 316 -0.04 -0.80 13.10
C VAL A 316 -1.14 -1.34 12.19
N ALA A 317 -0.80 -2.08 11.14
CA ALA A 317 -1.76 -2.57 10.16
C ALA A 317 -1.56 -4.05 9.80
N VAL A 318 -2.55 -4.66 9.14
CA VAL A 318 -2.39 -6.03 8.59
C VAL A 318 -1.42 -6.00 7.40
N THR A 319 -1.66 -5.07 6.48
CA THR A 319 -0.81 -4.78 5.33
C THR A 319 -0.99 -3.31 4.96
N THR A 320 -0.18 -2.79 4.05
CA THR A 320 -0.39 -1.45 3.46
C THR A 320 -0.35 -1.54 1.96
N THR A 321 -1.12 -0.68 1.32
CA THR A 321 -1.19 -0.53 -0.14
C THR A 321 -0.82 0.92 -0.51
N PRO A 322 -0.57 1.23 -1.80
CA PRO A 322 -0.22 2.60 -2.22
C PRO A 322 -1.15 3.72 -1.71
N PRO A 323 -2.48 3.51 -1.56
CA PRO A 323 -3.37 4.44 -0.86
C PRO A 323 -2.94 4.89 0.54
N TRP A 324 -2.20 4.07 1.28
CA TRP A 324 -1.79 4.34 2.67
C TRP A 324 -0.54 5.22 2.75
N THR A 325 0.21 5.34 1.66
CA THR A 325 1.50 6.04 1.56
C THR A 325 1.49 7.46 2.17
N PRO A 326 0.46 8.30 2.02
CA PRO A 326 0.42 9.62 2.64
C PRO A 326 0.51 9.58 4.18
N LEU A 327 -0.01 8.52 4.81
CA LEU A 327 -0.03 8.35 6.27
C LEU A 327 1.35 8.06 6.86
N PHE A 328 2.27 7.54 6.05
CA PHE A 328 3.67 7.35 6.45
C PHE A 328 4.35 8.70 6.71
N GLY A 329 3.81 9.81 6.19
CA GLY A 329 4.31 11.15 6.48
C GLY A 329 3.87 11.67 7.85
N VAL A 330 2.86 11.04 8.45
CA VAL A 330 2.31 11.39 9.76
C VAL A 330 2.91 10.49 10.85
N ALA A 331 2.99 9.18 10.56
CA ALA A 331 3.43 8.18 11.50
C ALA A 331 4.94 8.32 11.82
N SER A 332 5.32 8.05 13.07
CA SER A 332 6.72 8.00 13.49
C SER A 332 7.41 6.66 13.16
N ALA A 333 6.62 5.59 13.00
CA ALA A 333 7.04 4.29 12.50
C ALA A 333 5.83 3.48 12.01
N VAL A 334 6.09 2.39 11.29
CA VAL A 334 5.05 1.47 10.79
C VAL A 334 5.34 0.02 11.19
N VAL A 335 4.28 -0.69 11.60
CA VAL A 335 4.29 -2.13 11.87
C VAL A 335 3.23 -2.80 11.01
N THR A 336 3.60 -3.83 10.25
CA THR A 336 2.63 -4.64 9.49
C THR A 336 2.70 -6.12 9.85
N GLU A 337 1.55 -6.80 9.84
CA GLU A 337 1.49 -8.26 10.07
C GLU A 337 2.04 -9.07 8.89
N THR A 338 2.04 -8.49 7.69
CA THR A 338 2.50 -9.10 6.45
C THR A 338 3.57 -8.26 5.77
N GLY A 339 4.35 -8.89 4.90
CA GLY A 339 5.37 -8.23 4.08
C GLY A 339 6.80 -8.60 4.50
N GLY A 340 7.70 -8.51 3.52
CA GLY A 340 9.13 -8.64 3.70
C GLY A 340 9.87 -7.33 3.41
N ALA A 341 11.20 -7.40 3.40
CA ALA A 341 12.06 -6.24 3.21
C ALA A 341 11.85 -5.51 1.86
N LEU A 342 11.24 -6.13 0.85
CA LEU A 342 10.89 -5.51 -0.43
C LEU A 342 9.39 -5.28 -0.61
N SER A 343 8.60 -5.41 0.47
CA SER A 343 7.18 -5.06 0.45
C SER A 343 6.96 -3.57 0.24
N HIS A 344 5.78 -3.20 -0.26
CA HIS A 344 5.31 -1.82 -0.38
C HIS A 344 5.55 -1.01 0.91
N CYS A 345 5.15 -1.56 2.06
CA CYS A 345 5.38 -0.94 3.36
C CYS A 345 6.85 -0.62 3.62
N ALA A 346 7.75 -1.59 3.38
CA ALA A 346 9.17 -1.40 3.66
C ALA A 346 9.81 -0.36 2.72
N ILE A 347 9.47 -0.41 1.43
CA ILE A 347 9.95 0.55 0.43
C ILE A 347 9.49 1.96 0.78
N VAL A 348 8.18 2.15 1.01
CA VAL A 348 7.61 3.46 1.36
C VAL A 348 8.14 3.97 2.71
N ALA A 349 8.33 3.11 3.71
CA ALA A 349 8.91 3.54 4.98
C ALA A 349 10.35 4.07 4.82
N ARG A 350 11.19 3.41 4.01
CA ARG A 350 12.55 3.89 3.70
C ARG A 350 12.52 5.22 2.97
N GLU A 351 11.63 5.32 1.99
CA GLU A 351 11.38 6.56 1.29
C GLU A 351 10.97 7.68 2.26
N TYR A 352 10.14 7.39 3.26
CA TYR A 352 9.71 8.39 4.21
C TYR A 352 10.73 8.61 5.34
N GLY A 353 11.81 7.82 5.39
CA GLY A 353 12.84 7.92 6.41
C GLY A 353 12.38 7.50 7.80
N ILE A 354 11.30 6.72 7.89
CA ILE A 354 10.73 6.26 9.17
C ILE A 354 11.06 4.78 9.41
N PRO A 355 11.22 4.34 10.68
CA PRO A 355 11.43 2.94 11.00
C PRO A 355 10.23 2.08 10.62
N ALA A 356 10.49 0.85 10.17
CA ALA A 356 9.43 -0.12 9.93
C ALA A 356 9.84 -1.55 10.24
N VAL A 357 8.92 -2.30 10.84
CA VAL A 357 9.02 -3.75 11.04
C VAL A 357 7.81 -4.42 10.38
N VAL A 358 8.07 -5.32 9.43
CA VAL A 358 7.03 -5.94 8.60
C VAL A 358 6.97 -7.44 8.84
N GLY A 359 5.84 -8.09 8.58
CA GLY A 359 5.68 -9.52 8.88
C GLY A 359 5.62 -9.83 10.39
N VAL A 360 5.18 -8.87 11.21
CA VAL A 360 4.98 -9.05 12.66
C VAL A 360 3.64 -9.74 12.90
N HIS A 361 3.63 -11.07 12.78
CA HIS A 361 2.39 -11.83 12.78
C HIS A 361 1.54 -11.60 14.05
N GLY A 362 0.26 -11.25 13.87
CA GLY A 362 -0.68 -10.97 14.96
C GLY A 362 -0.48 -9.62 15.66
N ALA A 363 0.32 -8.71 15.12
CA ALA A 363 0.56 -7.38 15.71
C ALA A 363 -0.73 -6.60 16.01
N THR A 364 -1.71 -6.61 15.12
CA THR A 364 -2.98 -5.87 15.30
C THR A 364 -3.87 -6.45 16.41
N THR A 365 -3.54 -7.65 16.88
CA THR A 365 -4.25 -8.35 17.98
C THR A 365 -3.45 -8.31 19.28
N ALA A 366 -2.12 -8.46 19.20
CA ALA A 366 -1.23 -8.48 20.35
C ALA A 366 -1.01 -7.07 20.95
N ILE A 367 -0.91 -6.05 20.10
CA ILE A 367 -0.78 -4.66 20.50
C ILE A 367 -2.16 -4.13 20.87
N LYS A 368 -2.27 -3.41 21.98
CA LYS A 368 -3.55 -2.78 22.38
C LYS A 368 -3.67 -1.38 21.77
N PRO A 369 -4.87 -0.94 21.34
CA PRO A 369 -5.07 0.44 20.91
C PRO A 369 -4.61 1.43 21.99
N GLY A 370 -3.82 2.43 21.59
CA GLY A 370 -3.28 3.42 22.54
C GLY A 370 -2.08 2.93 23.36
N GLN A 371 -1.60 1.70 23.17
CA GLN A 371 -0.43 1.19 23.86
C GLN A 371 0.82 1.89 23.35
N ARG A 372 1.71 2.28 24.26
CA ARG A 372 3.03 2.79 23.88
C ARG A 372 3.92 1.62 23.45
N ILE A 373 4.53 1.73 22.29
CA ILE A 373 5.42 0.69 21.74
C ILE A 373 6.69 1.33 21.20
N THR A 374 7.77 0.56 21.15
CA THR A 374 9.04 0.93 20.50
C THR A 374 9.29 0.02 19.32
N VAL A 375 9.51 0.61 18.15
CA VAL A 375 9.78 -0.08 16.89
C VAL A 375 11.25 0.11 16.53
N ASP A 376 12.00 -0.98 16.52
CA ASP A 376 13.36 -1.05 16.00
C ASP A 376 13.31 -1.73 14.62
N GLY A 377 13.26 -0.90 13.58
CA GLY A 377 13.21 -1.36 12.20
C GLY A 377 14.55 -1.87 11.67
N THR A 378 15.63 -1.74 12.45
CA THR A 378 16.95 -2.29 12.12
C THR A 378 17.05 -3.75 12.55
N SER A 379 16.63 -4.06 13.77
CA SER A 379 16.66 -5.43 14.30
C SER A 379 15.39 -6.24 14.00
N GLY A 380 14.33 -5.59 13.53
CA GLY A 380 13.04 -6.24 13.24
C GLY A 380 12.24 -6.54 14.51
N ILE A 381 12.37 -5.70 15.55
CA ILE A 381 11.78 -5.93 16.87
C ILE A 381 10.78 -4.83 17.21
N VAL A 382 9.62 -5.23 17.75
CA VAL A 382 8.64 -4.34 18.36
C VAL A 382 8.58 -4.66 19.86
N THR A 383 8.90 -3.69 20.71
CA THR A 383 8.79 -3.83 22.17
C THR A 383 7.52 -3.16 22.67
N LEU A 384 6.76 -3.88 23.48
CA LEU A 384 5.51 -3.45 24.07
C LEU A 384 5.78 -2.86 25.46
N ASP A 385 5.45 -1.59 25.66
CA ASP A 385 5.52 -1.02 27.01
C ASP A 385 4.38 -1.58 27.87
N SER A 386 4.68 -1.74 29.17
CA SER A 386 3.84 -2.44 30.15
C SER A 386 2.61 -1.66 30.59
#